data_AF-A0A086ZE14-F1
#
_entry.id   AF-A0A086ZE14-F1
#
_cell.length_a   1.000
_cell.length_b   1.000
_cell.length_c   1.000
_cell.angle_alpha   90.00
_cell.angle_beta   90.00
_cell.angle_gamma   90.00
#
_symmetry.space_group_name_H-M   'P 1'
#
loop_
_entity.id
_entity.type
_entity.pdbx_description
1 polymer ?
#
loop_
_entity_poly.entity_id
_entity_poly.type
_entity_poly.pdbx_seq_one_letter_code
_entity_poly.pdbx_strand_id
1 'polypeptide(L)'
;MTKVLETIASDRLEHQDVADAKEALKHMRSDSPLAILLRKAMTDGTSVFIAEKEMSPEKAAEVLGVSRPHVRHLMDKGLIKYDKKGSHFRIAASDLADYVKRHEQAMSEYAQAAATTQEQQDRRISCAASRLTQQQSEEIAAMFAEL
;
A
#
# COMPACT_ATOMS: atom_id res chain seq x y z
N MET A 1 12.46 -21.72 -18.32
CA MET A 1 11.34 -20.90 -18.80
C MET A 1 11.00 -19.90 -17.72
N THR A 2 11.31 -18.63 -17.93
CA THR A 2 11.05 -17.55 -16.96
C THR A 2 9.58 -17.19 -17.02
N LYS A 3 8.82 -17.48 -15.97
CA LYS A 3 7.40 -17.10 -15.87
C LYS A 3 7.30 -15.72 -15.23
N VAL A 4 6.61 -14.82 -15.90
CA VAL A 4 6.45 -13.41 -15.50
C VAL A 4 5.20 -13.28 -14.64
N LEU A 5 5.32 -12.55 -13.53
CA LEU A 5 4.17 -12.01 -12.81
C LEU A 5 3.66 -10.83 -13.64
N GLU A 6 2.67 -11.07 -14.49
CA GLU A 6 1.98 -9.99 -15.19
C GLU A 6 0.92 -9.41 -14.26
N THR A 7 1.12 -8.15 -13.87
CA THR A 7 0.11 -7.37 -13.16
C THR A 7 -0.58 -6.49 -14.18
N ILE A 8 -1.87 -6.74 -14.42
CA ILE A 8 -2.71 -5.84 -15.19
C ILE A 8 -3.33 -4.87 -14.19
N ALA A 9 -2.91 -3.61 -14.25
CA ALA A 9 -3.50 -2.55 -13.45
C ALA A 9 -4.94 -2.31 -13.89
N SER A 10 -5.83 -2.07 -12.92
CA SER A 10 -7.28 -1.93 -13.16
C SER A 10 -7.64 -0.75 -14.07
N ASP A 11 -6.73 0.21 -14.25
CA ASP A 11 -6.89 1.39 -15.11
C ASP A 11 -6.73 1.08 -16.61
N ARG A 12 -6.18 -0.09 -16.95
CA ARG A 12 -6.04 -0.57 -18.35
C ARG A 12 -7.21 -1.41 -18.84
N LEU A 13 -8.16 -1.76 -17.98
CA LEU A 13 -9.31 -2.56 -18.38
C LEU A 13 -10.34 -1.65 -19.04
N GLU A 14 -10.54 -1.83 -20.34
CA GLU A 14 -11.55 -1.09 -21.08
C GLU A 14 -12.94 -1.68 -20.82
N HIS A 15 -13.99 -0.90 -21.11
CA HIS A 15 -15.37 -1.38 -21.01
C HIS A 15 -15.61 -2.66 -21.84
N GLN A 16 -14.84 -2.84 -22.91
CA GLN A 16 -14.86 -4.03 -23.76
C GLN A 16 -14.33 -5.27 -23.03
N ASP A 17 -13.23 -5.16 -22.27
CA ASP A 17 -12.66 -6.28 -21.51
C ASP A 17 -13.62 -6.80 -20.43
N VAL A 18 -14.35 -5.87 -19.79
CA VAL A 18 -15.37 -6.21 -18.79
C VAL A 18 -16.58 -6.88 -19.46
N ALA A 19 -16.94 -6.49 -20.68
CA ALA A 19 -18.01 -7.13 -21.43
C ALA A 19 -17.63 -8.56 -21.87
N ASP A 20 -16.40 -8.74 -22.35
CA ASP A 20 -15.87 -10.04 -22.77
C ASP A 20 -15.75 -11.00 -21.59
N ALA A 21 -15.33 -10.51 -20.42
CA ALA A 21 -15.32 -11.28 -19.18
C ALA A 21 -16.73 -11.72 -18.75
N LYS A 22 -17.75 -10.86 -18.89
CA LYS A 22 -19.15 -11.22 -18.61
C LYS A 22 -19.66 -12.28 -19.57
N GLU A 23 -19.29 -12.20 -20.84
CA GLU A 23 -19.68 -13.19 -21.85
C GLU A 23 -19.03 -14.55 -21.56
N ALA A 24 -17.74 -14.56 -21.24
CA ALA A 24 -17.03 -15.77 -20.85
C ALA A 24 -17.66 -16.46 -19.60
N LEU A 25 -18.15 -15.66 -18.64
CA LEU A 25 -18.82 -16.19 -17.44
C LEU A 25 -20.16 -16.89 -17.74
N LYS A 26 -20.86 -16.56 -18.83
CA LYS A 26 -22.15 -17.18 -19.19
C LYS A 26 -21.99 -18.65 -19.60
N HIS A 27 -20.86 -18.99 -20.20
CA HIS A 27 -20.58 -20.32 -20.72
C HIS A 27 -19.73 -21.18 -19.76
N MET A 28 -19.19 -20.57 -18.71
CA MET A 28 -18.38 -21.27 -17.73
C MET A 28 -19.26 -21.95 -16.67
N ARG A 29 -18.82 -23.12 -16.19
CA ARG A 29 -19.44 -23.76 -15.02
C ARG A 29 -19.34 -22.82 -13.81
N SER A 30 -20.44 -22.68 -13.07
CA SER A 30 -20.52 -21.76 -11.93
C SER A 30 -19.64 -22.15 -10.74
N ASP A 31 -19.26 -23.43 -10.64
CA ASP A 31 -18.36 -23.97 -9.61
C ASP A 31 -16.87 -23.95 -10.02
N SER A 32 -16.56 -23.50 -11.23
CA SER A 32 -15.18 -23.41 -11.70
C SER A 32 -14.40 -22.39 -10.86
N PRO A 33 -13.21 -22.75 -10.34
CA PRO A 33 -12.34 -21.80 -9.63
C PRO A 33 -12.06 -20.53 -10.44
N LEU A 34 -11.96 -20.66 -11.77
CA LEU A 34 -11.76 -19.52 -12.67
C LEU A 34 -12.99 -18.61 -12.73
N ALA A 35 -14.20 -19.16 -12.73
CA ALA A 35 -15.44 -18.38 -12.73
C ALA A 35 -15.60 -17.58 -11.43
N ILE A 36 -15.18 -18.18 -10.31
CA ILE A 36 -15.21 -17.55 -8.99
C ILE A 36 -14.21 -16.39 -8.93
N LEU A 37 -12.97 -16.61 -9.37
CA LEU A 37 -11.93 -15.58 -9.40
C LEU A 37 -12.29 -14.40 -10.29
N LEU A 38 -12.78 -14.66 -11.52
CA LEU A 38 -13.15 -13.63 -12.47
C LEU A 38 -14.31 -12.76 -11.95
N ARG A 39 -15.33 -13.39 -11.35
CA ARG A 39 -16.47 -12.68 -10.77
C ARG A 39 -16.03 -11.78 -9.61
N LYS A 40 -15.13 -12.28 -8.75
CA LYS A 40 -14.57 -11.51 -7.64
C LYS A 40 -13.73 -10.32 -8.11
N ALA A 41 -12.90 -10.51 -9.14
CA ALA A 41 -12.12 -9.42 -9.74
C ALA A 41 -13.03 -8.29 -10.24
N MET A 42 -14.15 -8.66 -10.87
CA MET A 42 -15.11 -7.72 -11.45
C MET A 42 -16.00 -6.99 -10.44
N THR A 43 -16.32 -7.60 -9.30
CA THR A 43 -17.19 -6.98 -8.26
C THR A 43 -16.40 -6.08 -7.33
N ASP A 44 -15.22 -6.52 -6.92
CA ASP A 44 -14.51 -5.92 -5.79
C ASP A 44 -13.39 -4.97 -6.26
N GLY A 45 -13.18 -4.83 -7.58
CA GLY A 45 -12.02 -4.13 -8.15
C GLY A 45 -10.69 -4.72 -7.67
N THR A 46 -10.71 -5.98 -7.25
CA THR A 46 -9.55 -6.62 -6.60
C THR A 46 -8.59 -7.12 -7.67
N SER A 47 -7.31 -6.74 -7.54
CA SER A 47 -6.23 -7.29 -8.36
C SER A 47 -6.06 -8.78 -8.09
N VAL A 48 -6.21 -9.59 -9.15
CA VAL A 48 -6.00 -11.04 -9.08
C VAL A 48 -4.59 -11.35 -9.55
N PHE A 49 -3.77 -11.87 -8.64
CA PHE A 49 -2.40 -12.28 -8.95
C PHE A 49 -2.36 -13.79 -9.14
N ILE A 50 -1.90 -14.23 -10.31
CA ILE A 50 -1.53 -15.62 -10.55
C ILE A 50 -0.02 -15.73 -10.31
N ALA A 51 0.36 -16.07 -9.09
CA ALA A 51 1.75 -16.23 -8.70
C ALA A 51 2.18 -17.70 -8.72
N GLU A 52 3.48 -17.94 -9.00
CA GLU A 52 4.10 -19.21 -8.64
C GLU A 52 3.96 -19.43 -7.13
N LYS A 53 3.77 -20.68 -6.70
CA LYS A 53 3.66 -21.01 -5.27
C LYS A 53 4.86 -20.48 -4.47
N GLU A 54 6.03 -20.50 -5.10
CA GLU A 54 7.30 -20.04 -4.53
C GLU A 54 8.11 -19.29 -5.59
N MET A 55 8.88 -18.29 -5.16
CA MET A 55 9.74 -17.47 -6.02
C MET A 55 11.14 -17.31 -5.43
N SER A 56 12.11 -16.93 -6.27
CA SER A 56 13.45 -16.57 -5.79
C SER A 56 13.44 -15.18 -5.12
N PRO A 57 14.39 -14.87 -4.23
CA PRO A 57 14.56 -13.53 -3.69
C PRO A 57 14.79 -12.46 -4.77
N GLU A 58 15.44 -12.85 -5.88
CA GLU A 58 15.62 -11.97 -7.03
C GLU A 58 14.28 -11.59 -7.66
N LYS A 59 13.39 -12.57 -7.83
CA LYS A 59 12.07 -12.31 -8.39
C LYS A 59 11.22 -11.50 -7.42
N ALA A 60 11.29 -11.79 -6.12
CA ALA A 60 10.61 -10.99 -5.10
C ALA A 60 11.07 -9.53 -5.12
N ALA A 61 12.35 -9.26 -5.39
CA ALA A 61 12.86 -7.89 -5.52
C ALA A 61 12.27 -7.16 -6.73
N GLU A 62 12.17 -7.83 -7.87
CA GLU A 62 11.49 -7.30 -9.05
C GLU A 62 10.01 -6.99 -8.76
N VAL A 63 9.32 -7.90 -8.07
CA VAL A 63 7.90 -7.74 -7.72
C VAL A 63 7.68 -6.57 -6.77
N LEU A 64 8.54 -6.42 -5.76
CA LEU A 64 8.46 -5.31 -4.81
C LEU A 64 8.96 -3.98 -5.38
N GLY A 65 9.60 -3.97 -6.56
CA GLY A 65 10.20 -2.78 -7.13
C GLY A 65 11.39 -2.23 -6.32
N VAL A 66 12.08 -3.09 -5.56
CA VAL A 66 13.19 -2.72 -4.67
C VAL A 66 14.50 -3.38 -5.09
N SER A 67 15.61 -2.97 -4.47
CA SER A 67 16.90 -3.61 -4.74
C SER A 67 16.96 -5.05 -4.20
N ARG A 68 17.66 -5.94 -4.92
CA ARG A 68 17.88 -7.34 -4.48
C ARG A 68 18.50 -7.44 -3.07
N PRO A 69 19.50 -6.61 -2.71
CA PRO A 69 20.03 -6.60 -1.34
C PRO A 69 18.97 -6.23 -0.29
N HIS A 70 17.99 -5.39 -0.64
CA HIS A 70 16.94 -5.02 0.28
C HIS A 70 16.05 -6.21 0.62
N VAL A 71 15.63 -7.01 -0.37
CA VAL A 71 14.86 -8.24 -0.09
C VAL A 71 15.66 -9.20 0.78
N ARG A 72 16.96 -9.34 0.52
CA ARG A 72 17.81 -10.19 1.35
C ARG A 72 17.88 -9.69 2.80
N HIS A 73 18.00 -8.39 3.01
CA HIS A 73 17.96 -7.78 4.33
C HIS A 73 16.63 -8.01 5.05
N LEU A 74 15.50 -7.93 4.34
CA LEU A 74 14.18 -8.23 4.91
C LEU A 74 14.05 -9.70 5.32
N MET A 75 14.64 -10.62 4.54
CA MET A 75 14.71 -12.05 4.89
C MET A 75 15.60 -12.28 6.12
N ASP A 76 16.79 -11.67 6.17
CA ASP A 76 17.73 -11.83 7.28
C ASP A 76 17.15 -11.25 8.59
N LYS A 77 16.33 -10.20 8.50
CA LYS A 77 15.55 -9.65 9.63
C LYS A 77 14.32 -10.49 10.02
N GLY A 78 14.01 -11.54 9.27
CA GLY A 78 12.83 -12.38 9.52
C GLY A 78 11.49 -11.70 9.20
N LEU A 79 11.50 -10.57 8.48
CA LEU A 79 10.28 -9.85 8.10
C LEU A 79 9.53 -10.58 6.97
N ILE A 80 10.29 -11.21 6.07
CA ILE A 80 9.80 -12.09 5.02
C ILE A 80 10.27 -13.51 5.33
N LYS A 81 9.32 -14.44 5.46
CA LYS A 81 9.63 -15.86 5.62
C LYS A 81 10.21 -16.42 4.34
N TYR A 82 11.15 -17.34 4.49
CA TYR A 82 11.77 -18.02 3.36
C TYR A 82 12.15 -19.44 3.74
N ASP A 83 12.17 -20.31 2.74
CA ASP A 83 12.66 -21.67 2.83
C ASP A 83 13.97 -21.81 2.08
N LYS A 84 14.89 -22.62 2.61
CA LYS A 84 16.12 -22.98 1.92
C LYS A 84 15.96 -24.38 1.32
N LYS A 85 15.84 -24.46 -0.01
CA LYS A 85 15.80 -25.73 -0.76
C LYS A 85 17.17 -26.01 -1.37
N GLY A 86 17.94 -26.85 -0.68
CA GLY A 86 19.34 -27.12 -1.01
C GLY A 86 20.19 -25.86 -0.88
N SER A 87 20.75 -25.38 -1.99
CA SER A 87 21.59 -24.18 -2.02
C SER A 87 20.82 -22.89 -2.27
N HIS A 88 19.54 -22.95 -2.63
CA HIS A 88 18.79 -21.77 -3.02
C HIS A 88 17.68 -21.40 -2.04
N PHE A 89 17.49 -20.10 -1.86
CA PHE A 89 16.39 -19.53 -1.11
C PHE A 89 15.12 -19.46 -1.95
N ARG A 90 13.98 -19.68 -1.31
CA ARG A 90 12.63 -19.60 -1.88
C ARG A 90 11.73 -18.84 -0.94
N ILE A 91 10.87 -17.99 -1.49
CA ILE A 91 9.90 -17.20 -0.74
C ILE A 91 8.53 -17.61 -1.28
N ALA A 92 7.59 -17.99 -0.41
CA ALA A 92 6.23 -18.26 -0.87
C ALA A 92 5.55 -16.95 -1.29
N ALA A 93 4.75 -16.99 -2.34
CA ALA A 93 4.03 -15.78 -2.79
C ALA A 93 3.10 -15.22 -1.71
N SER A 94 2.52 -16.09 -0.88
CA SER A 94 1.70 -15.71 0.27
C SER A 94 2.50 -14.92 1.31
N ASP A 95 3.72 -15.36 1.64
CA ASP A 95 4.56 -14.69 2.64
C ASP A 95 5.00 -13.29 2.17
N LEU A 96 5.23 -13.13 0.86
CA LEU A 96 5.54 -11.83 0.27
C LEU A 96 4.32 -10.89 0.31
N ALA A 97 3.13 -11.39 -0.05
CA ALA A 97 1.89 -10.63 0.00
C ALA A 97 1.55 -10.21 1.45
N ASP A 98 1.75 -11.10 2.41
CA ASP A 98 1.56 -10.81 3.83
C ASP A 98 2.54 -9.76 4.34
N TYR A 99 3.76 -9.71 3.82
CA TYR A 99 4.70 -8.63 4.11
C TYR A 99 4.20 -7.28 3.56
N VAL A 100 3.80 -7.23 2.30
CA VAL A 100 3.29 -6.00 1.67
C VAL A 100 2.09 -5.45 2.44
N LYS A 101 1.12 -6.31 2.77
CA LYS A 101 -0.07 -5.91 3.53
C LYS A 101 0.28 -5.34 4.91
N ARG A 102 1.17 -6.00 5.66
CA ARG A 102 1.63 -5.50 6.97
C ARG A 102 2.36 -4.16 6.84
N HIS A 103 3.16 -4.01 5.79
CA HIS A 103 3.88 -2.79 5.51
C HIS A 103 2.93 -1.63 5.19
N GLU A 104 1.94 -1.84 4.32
CA GLU A 104 0.92 -0.83 3.99
C GLU A 104 0.11 -0.41 5.21
N GLN A 105 -0.28 -1.36 6.06
CA GLN A 105 -0.99 -1.07 7.32
C GLN A 105 -0.15 -0.19 8.23
N ALA A 106 1.12 -0.55 8.46
CA ALA A 106 2.03 0.25 9.25
C ALA A 106 2.20 1.66 8.67
N MET A 107 2.39 1.79 7.35
CA MET A 107 2.53 3.10 6.70
C MET A 107 1.27 3.96 6.86
N SER A 108 0.09 3.36 6.76
CA SER A 108 -1.18 4.06 6.98
C SER A 108 -1.31 4.58 8.42
N GLU A 109 -0.95 3.75 9.40
CA GLU A 109 -0.94 4.14 10.82
C GLU A 109 0.05 5.30 11.08
N TYR A 110 1.26 5.22 10.53
CA TYR A 110 2.25 6.30 10.64
C TYR A 110 1.76 7.60 9.98
N ALA A 111 1.14 7.52 8.80
CA ALA A 111 0.60 8.68 8.11
C ALA A 111 -0.51 9.38 8.92
N GLN A 112 -1.39 8.60 9.55
CA GLN A 112 -2.44 9.14 10.43
C GLN A 112 -1.85 9.83 11.67
N ALA A 113 -0.87 9.20 12.33
CA ALA A 113 -0.19 9.78 13.49
C ALA A 113 0.57 11.08 13.15
N ALA A 114 1.21 11.12 11.98
CA ALA A 114 1.88 12.32 11.48
C ALA A 114 0.88 13.46 11.21
N ALA A 115 -0.26 13.16 10.59
CA ALA A 115 -1.30 14.14 10.29
C ALA A 115 -1.87 14.80 11.56
N THR A 116 -2.12 14.04 12.63
CA THR A 116 -2.62 14.59 13.90
C THR A 116 -1.61 15.50 14.59
N THR A 117 -0.31 15.18 14.48
CA THR A 117 0.75 15.98 15.08
C THR A 117 0.89 17.31 14.37
N GLN A 118 0.84 17.30 13.03
CA GLN A 118 0.91 18.49 12.19
C GLN A 118 -0.25 19.45 12.51
N GLU A 119 -1.48 18.93 12.58
CA GLU A 119 -2.67 19.74 12.86
C GLU A 119 -2.63 20.37 14.26
N GLN A 120 -2.14 19.62 15.26
CA GLN A 120 -1.92 20.18 16.60
C GLN A 120 -0.85 21.27 16.58
N GLN A 121 0.21 21.11 15.79
CA GLN A 121 1.28 22.07 15.68
C GLN A 121 0.79 23.37 15.02
N ASP A 122 0.01 23.27 13.94
CA ASP A 122 -0.59 24.42 13.23
C ASP A 122 -1.59 25.16 14.12
N ARG A 123 -2.46 24.43 14.85
CA ARG A 123 -3.38 25.02 15.83
C ARG A 123 -2.62 25.76 16.94
N ARG A 124 -1.52 25.19 17.44
CA ARG A 124 -0.68 25.82 18.48
C ARG A 124 -0.02 27.10 17.96
N ILE A 125 0.51 27.08 16.74
CA ILE A 125 1.12 28.26 16.10
C ILE A 125 0.07 29.35 15.90
N SER A 126 -1.10 29.00 15.34
CA SER A 126 -2.21 29.93 15.12
C SER A 126 -2.72 30.57 16.42
N CYS A 127 -2.83 29.78 17.51
CA CYS A 127 -3.27 30.28 18.81
C CYS A 127 -2.20 31.16 19.50
N ALA A 128 -0.92 30.85 19.31
CA ALA A 128 0.17 31.69 19.80
C ALA A 128 0.21 33.04 19.06
N ALA A 129 0.07 33.02 17.73
CA ALA A 129 0.08 34.22 16.90
C ALA A 129 -1.08 35.19 17.26
N SER A 130 -2.29 34.66 17.46
CA SER A 130 -3.46 35.47 17.84
C SER A 130 -3.34 36.11 19.23
N ARG A 131 -2.71 35.44 20.22
CA ARG A 131 -2.46 36.03 21.54
C ARG A 131 -1.43 37.15 21.50
N LEU A 132 -0.37 36.99 20.73
CA LEU A 132 0.66 38.02 20.53
C LEU A 132 0.05 39.29 19.93
N THR A 133 -0.81 39.17 18.92
CA THR A 133 -1.50 40.32 18.33
C THR A 133 -2.46 41.01 19.29
N GLN A 134 -3.18 40.24 20.12
CA GLN A 134 -4.14 40.79 21.07
C GLN A 134 -3.45 41.52 22.23
N GLN A 135 -2.42 40.92 22.82
CA GLN A 135 -1.66 41.53 23.92
C GLN A 135 -0.94 42.81 23.47
N GLN A 136 -0.36 42.83 22.26
CA GLN A 136 0.25 44.05 21.70
C GLN A 136 -0.78 45.16 21.48
N SER A 137 -2.00 44.82 21.03
CA SER A 137 -3.06 45.81 20.85
C SER A 137 -3.56 46.41 22.17
N GLU A 138 -3.61 45.60 23.23
CA GLU A 138 -4.00 46.02 24.58
C GLU A 138 -2.90 46.90 25.22
N GLU A 139 -1.62 46.54 25.04
CA GLU A 139 -0.46 47.34 25.50
C GLU A 139 -0.39 48.70 24.79
N ILE A 140 -0.61 48.72 23.48
CA ILE A 140 -0.66 49.98 22.71
C ILE A 140 -1.83 50.84 23.18
N ALA A 141 -3.03 50.27 23.34
CA ALA A 141 -4.19 50.99 23.82
C ALA A 141 -3.99 51.55 25.24
N ALA A 142 -3.34 50.79 26.14
CA ALA A 142 -3.00 51.23 27.47
C ALA A 142 -2.00 52.40 27.46
N MET A 143 -0.97 52.34 26.61
CA MET A 143 -0.01 53.44 26.43
C MET A 143 -0.67 54.75 25.96
N PHE A 144 -1.71 54.67 25.12
CA PHE A 144 -2.42 55.86 24.62
C PHE A 144 -3.50 56.38 25.59
N ALA A 145 -3.91 55.60 26.59
CA ALA A 145 -4.89 56.01 27.60
C ALA A 145 -4.29 56.79 28.79
N GLU A 146 -2.97 56.74 28.99
CA GLU A 146 -2.25 57.47 30.05
C GLU A 146 -1.73 58.87 29.60
N LEU A 147 -2.11 59.32 28.40
CA LEU A 147 -1.76 60.61 27.78
C LEU A 147 -2.96 61.58 27.79
#